data_AF-A0A329Y816-F1
#
_entry.id   AF-A0A329Y816-F1
#
_cell.length_a   1.000
_cell.length_b   1.000
_cell.length_c   1.000
_cell.angle_alpha   90.00
_cell.angle_beta   90.00
_cell.angle_gamma   90.00
#
_symmetry.space_group_name_H-M   'P 1'
#
loop_
_entity.id
_entity.type
_entity.pdbx_description
1 polymer ?
#
loop_
_entity_poly.entity_id
_entity_poly.type
_entity_poly.pdbx_seq_one_letter_code
_entity_poly.pdbx_strand_id
1 'polypeptide(L)'
;MLLKEATARLTQTELADIGTGEVAYIRKMDWSEVSRCFPEAPDIDPDVDLWALFGADGTPILLTDNRSSTFYRAAEDELKTVSLH
;
A
#
# COMPACT_ATOMS: atom_id res chain seq x y z
N MET A 1 -18.69 -19.19 -33.96
CA MET A 1 -17.91 -18.00 -33.59
C MET A 1 -16.92 -18.43 -32.52
N LEU A 2 -15.66 -18.64 -32.89
CA LEU A 2 -14.60 -19.08 -31.98
C LEU A 2 -14.30 -17.93 -31.01
N LEU A 3 -14.66 -18.09 -29.73
CA LEU A 3 -14.06 -17.32 -28.65
C LEU A 3 -12.59 -17.71 -28.62
N LYS A 4 -11.76 -16.93 -29.32
CA LYS A 4 -10.30 -16.97 -29.15
C LYS A 4 -10.03 -16.71 -27.68
N GLU A 5 -9.38 -17.66 -27.02
CA GLU A 5 -8.77 -17.43 -25.72
C GLU A 5 -7.85 -16.20 -25.85
N ALA A 6 -8.30 -15.08 -25.32
CA ALA A 6 -7.48 -13.91 -25.13
C ALA A 6 -6.63 -14.18 -23.90
N THR A 7 -5.49 -14.85 -24.07
CA THR A 7 -4.43 -14.83 -23.06
C THR A 7 -3.91 -13.39 -23.04
N ALA A 8 -4.48 -12.54 -22.18
CA ALA A 8 -3.99 -11.20 -21.97
C ALA A 8 -2.55 -11.32 -21.43
N ARG A 9 -1.57 -10.99 -22.27
CA ARG A 9 -0.18 -10.86 -21.82
C ARG A 9 -0.07 -9.50 -21.15
N LEU A 10 -0.26 -9.49 -19.83
CA LEU A 10 -0.05 -8.30 -19.02
C LEU A 10 1.45 -8.13 -18.78
N THR A 11 1.98 -6.93 -19.01
CA THR A 11 3.33 -6.57 -18.58
C THR A 11 3.38 -6.36 -17.07
N GLN A 12 4.58 -6.36 -16.48
CA GLN A 12 4.74 -6.15 -15.05
C GLN A 12 4.29 -4.75 -14.61
N THR A 13 4.50 -3.74 -15.45
CA THR A 13 4.02 -2.37 -15.21
C THR A 13 2.50 -2.33 -15.24
N GLU A 14 1.88 -2.88 -16.29
CA GLU A 14 0.42 -2.96 -16.37
C GLU A 14 -0.19 -3.75 -15.20
N LEU A 15 0.51 -4.76 -14.68
CA LEU A 15 0.10 -5.50 -13.48
C LEU A 15 0.16 -4.64 -12.21
N ALA A 16 1.25 -3.89 -12.04
CA ALA A 16 1.45 -3.02 -10.87
C ALA A 16 0.42 -1.89 -10.84
N ASP A 17 0.00 -1.40 -12.01
CA ASP A 17 -0.98 -0.33 -12.12
C ASP A 17 -2.41 -0.78 -11.79
N ILE A 18 -2.70 -2.09 -11.79
CA ILE A 18 -4.04 -2.61 -11.47
C ILE A 18 -4.42 -2.22 -10.04
N GLY A 19 -5.49 -1.44 -9.91
CA GLY A 19 -6.03 -1.02 -8.62
C GLY A 19 -5.38 0.24 -8.05
N THR A 20 -4.45 0.87 -8.78
CA THR A 20 -3.90 2.18 -8.42
C THR A 20 -5.02 3.21 -8.29
N GLY A 21 -5.05 3.95 -7.19
CA GLY A 21 -6.07 4.95 -6.90
C GLY A 21 -7.40 4.40 -6.36
N GLU A 22 -7.57 3.06 -6.33
CA GLU A 22 -8.83 2.42 -5.91
C GLU A 22 -8.61 1.47 -4.71
N VAL A 23 -7.47 0.78 -4.69
CA VAL A 23 -7.14 -0.24 -3.70
C VAL A 23 -5.89 0.18 -2.94
N ALA A 24 -5.92 -0.05 -1.64
CA ALA A 24 -4.78 0.17 -0.75
C ALA A 24 -4.64 -1.02 0.22
N TYR A 25 -3.46 -1.18 0.78
CA TYR A 25 -3.22 -2.16 1.83
C TYR A 25 -2.52 -1.55 3.02
N ILE A 26 -2.80 -2.12 4.19
CA ILE A 26 -2.21 -1.69 5.46
C ILE A 26 -1.28 -2.80 5.94
N ARG A 27 -0.08 -2.44 6.36
CA ARG A 27 0.84 -3.37 7.03
C ARG A 27 1.54 -2.74 8.22
N LYS A 28 1.88 -3.57 9.20
CA LYS A 28 2.82 -3.19 10.25
C LYS A 28 4.21 -3.01 9.63
N MET A 29 4.95 -1.99 10.06
CA MET A 29 6.31 -1.72 9.62
C MET A 29 7.27 -1.78 10.80
N ASP A 30 8.44 -2.36 10.56
CA ASP A 30 9.56 -2.25 11.47
C ASP A 30 10.25 -0.90 11.27
N TRP A 31 10.75 -0.29 12.36
CA TRP A 31 11.43 0.99 12.31
C TRP A 31 12.65 0.98 11.36
N SER A 32 13.34 -0.16 11.23
CA SER A 32 14.50 -0.31 10.34
C SER A 32 14.13 -0.29 8.86
N GLU A 33 12.87 -0.60 8.52
CA GLU A 33 12.37 -0.57 7.14
C GLU A 33 11.82 0.80 6.73
N VAL A 34 11.50 1.67 7.70
CA VAL A 34 10.88 2.98 7.45
C VAL A 34 11.72 3.81 6.51
N SER A 35 13.01 3.95 6.76
CA SER A 35 13.91 4.79 5.96
C SER A 35 13.95 4.40 4.47
N ARG A 36 13.68 3.13 4.14
CA ARG A 36 13.64 2.64 2.76
C ARG A 36 12.35 3.04 2.04
N CYS A 37 11.22 3.08 2.76
CA CYS A 37 9.90 3.38 2.20
C CYS A 37 9.50 4.86 2.35
N PHE A 38 9.99 5.53 3.39
CA PHE A 38 9.71 6.91 3.74
C PHE A 38 11.05 7.62 4.04
N PRO A 39 11.81 8.01 3.00
CA PRO A 39 13.14 8.60 3.18
C PRO A 39 13.15 9.91 3.96
N GLU A 40 12.01 10.61 3.99
CA GLU A 40 11.80 11.86 4.71
C GLU A 40 11.25 11.67 6.12
N ALA A 41 11.07 10.43 6.58
CA ALA A 41 10.61 10.17 7.93
C ALA A 41 11.64 10.68 8.96
N PRO A 42 11.18 11.25 10.08
CA PRO A 42 12.07 11.62 11.18
C PRO A 42 12.69 10.38 11.82
N ASP A 43 13.63 10.59 12.74
CA ASP A 43 14.12 9.51 13.60
C ASP A 43 12.94 8.87 14.36
N ILE A 44 12.78 7.56 14.20
CA ILE A 44 11.68 6.80 14.79
C ILE A 44 12.17 6.04 16.01
N ASP A 45 11.37 6.06 17.07
CA ASP A 45 11.57 5.23 18.24
C ASP A 45 11.40 3.74 17.88
N PRO A 46 12.42 2.89 18.10
CA PRO A 46 12.37 1.48 17.74
C PRO A 46 11.34 0.66 18.54
N ASP A 47 10.85 1.17 19.67
CA ASP A 47 9.89 0.47 20.53
C ASP A 47 8.42 0.75 20.15
N VAL A 48 8.18 1.59 19.13
CA VAL A 48 6.83 1.96 18.69
C VAL A 48 6.33 1.05 17.56
N ASP A 49 5.07 0.63 17.68
CA ASP A 49 4.38 -0.11 16.64
C ASP A 49 3.98 0.83 15.49
N LEU A 50 4.65 0.70 14.35
CA LEU A 50 4.34 1.50 13.16
C LEU A 50 3.41 0.76 12.20
N TRP A 51 2.54 1.53 11.58
CA TRP A 51 1.57 1.10 10.58
C TRP A 51 1.69 1.99 9.36
N ALA A 52 1.65 1.39 8.18
CA ALA A 52 1.71 2.12 6.94
C ALA A 52 0.58 1.72 5.99
N LEU A 53 0.02 2.73 5.32
CA LEU A 53 -0.91 2.61 4.22
C LEU A 53 -0.14 2.76 2.90
N PHE A 54 -0.35 1.83 1.98
CA PHE A 54 0.24 1.83 0.65
C PHE A 54 -0.84 1.69 -0.41
N GLY A 55 -0.63 2.31 -1.57
CA GLY A 55 -1.41 2.03 -2.77
C GLY A 55 -1.18 0.62 -3.29
N ALA A 56 -2.03 0.16 -4.20
CA ALA A 56 -1.92 -1.16 -4.83
C ALA A 56 -0.56 -1.41 -5.52
N ASP A 57 0.03 -0.36 -6.07
CA ASP A 57 1.34 -0.32 -6.72
C ASP A 57 2.53 -0.30 -5.73
N GLY A 58 2.24 -0.18 -4.42
CA GLY A 58 3.24 -0.05 -3.37
C GLY A 58 3.68 1.39 -3.09
N THR A 59 3.03 2.39 -3.69
CA THR A 59 3.31 3.80 -3.37
C THR A 59 2.97 4.08 -1.90
N PRO A 60 3.90 4.64 -1.10
CA PRO A 60 3.64 4.99 0.30
C PRO A 60 2.64 6.15 0.39
N ILE A 61 1.60 5.99 1.22
CA ILE A 61 0.54 7.00 1.41
C ILE A 61 0.63 7.62 2.81
N LEU A 62 0.73 6.80 3.86
CA LEU A 62 0.78 7.25 5.25
C LEU A 62 1.65 6.32 6.08
N LEU A 63 2.44 6.88 6.99
CA LEU A 63 3.11 6.19 8.10
C LEU A 63 2.62 6.78 9.43
N THR A 64 2.31 5.93 10.40
CA THR A 64 1.74 6.34 11.69
C THR A 64 1.98 5.29 12.77
N ASP A 65 2.04 5.71 14.02
CA ASP A 65 2.05 4.85 15.22
C ASP A 65 0.63 4.40 15.65
N ASN A 66 -0.41 4.96 15.04
CA ASN A 66 -1.81 4.60 15.30
C ASN A 66 -2.42 3.88 14.09
N ARG A 67 -2.61 2.57 14.22
CA ARG A 67 -3.24 1.75 13.18
C ARG A 67 -4.56 2.34 12.67
N SER A 68 -5.40 2.89 13.55
CA SER A 68 -6.71 3.42 13.16
C SER A 68 -6.60 4.58 12.16
N SER A 69 -5.53 5.39 12.24
CA SER A 69 -5.27 6.50 11.32
C SER A 69 -5.11 6.03 9.87
N THR A 70 -4.60 4.82 9.64
CA THR A 70 -4.51 4.24 8.28
C THR A 70 -5.88 3.96 7.66
N PHE A 71 -6.85 3.53 8.46
CA PHE A 71 -8.22 3.31 7.98
C PHE A 71 -8.95 4.62 7.73
N TYR A 72 -8.77 5.61 8.60
CA TYR A 72 -9.34 6.95 8.40
C TYR A 72 -8.80 7.56 7.11
N ARG A 73 -7.49 7.51 6.92
CA ARG A 73 -6.85 8.04 5.71
C ARG A 73 -7.32 7.34 4.44
N ALA A 74 -7.43 6.01 4.47
CA ALA A 74 -7.95 5.26 3.33
C ALA A 74 -9.41 5.66 3.02
N ALA A 75 -10.25 5.87 4.04
CA ALA A 75 -11.61 6.33 3.84
C ALA A 75 -11.69 7.78 3.29
N GLU A 76 -10.81 8.68 3.75
CA GLU A 76 -10.71 10.05 3.22
C GLU A 76 -10.30 10.08 1.75
N ASP A 77 -9.37 9.21 1.36
CA ASP A 77 -8.89 9.09 -0.03
C ASP A 77 -9.78 8.14 -0.87
N GLU A 78 -10.93 7.70 -0.34
CA GLU A 78 -11.89 6.76 -0.98
C GLU A 78 -11.29 5.41 -1.41
N LEU A 79 -10.21 4.99 -0.75
CA LEU A 79 -9.46 3.76 -1.04
C LEU A 79 -10.09 2.53 -0.37
N LYS A 80 -10.27 1.46 -1.14
CA LYS A 80 -10.66 0.15 -0.61
C LYS A 80 -9.47 -0.55 0.02
N THR A 81 -9.47 -0.66 1.34
CA THR A 81 -8.43 -1.39 2.07
C THR A 81 -8.60 -2.91 1.93
N VAL A 82 -7.52 -3.60 1.60
CA VAL A 82 -7.42 -5.07 1.64
C VAL A 82 -6.37 -5.53 2.64
N SER A 83 -6.50 -6.76 3.12
CA SER A 83 -5.52 -7.39 4.00
C SER A 83 -4.47 -8.14 3.19
N LEU A 84 -3.20 -7.99 3.55
CA LEU A 84 -2.15 -8.92 3.15
C LEU A 84 -2.16 -10.10 4.13
N HIS A 85 -2.13 -11.34 3.62
CA HIS A 85 -2.13 -12.58 4.40
C HIS A 85 -0.72 -13.19 4.50
#